data_AF-A0A2R6HYZ8-F1
#
_entry.id   AF-A0A2R6HYZ8-F1
#
_cell.length_a   1.000
_cell.length_b   1.000
_cell.length_c   1.000
_cell.angle_alpha   90.00
_cell.angle_beta   90.00
_cell.angle_gamma   90.00
#
_symmetry.space_group_name_H-M   'P 1'
#
loop_
_entity.id
_entity.type
_entity.pdbx_description
1 polymer ?
#
loop_
_entity_poly.entity_id
_entity_poly.type
_entity_poly.pdbx_seq_one_letter_code
_entity_poly.pdbx_strand_id
1 'polypeptide(L)'
;MDEAEPPTDDPGPEAFVEYCRTQAALLSGRVQQMGEEADDLLDEIDAELAELRGELDDATSGTTSPPSTDDPDGTGPARTDATTDAAESTVSTVERKQTLVEAKQARMRAFNDLAGGYADLAEELADIGDGGDALERVVQFELDHDAPAYFPDRETLAETVAEGTGEDQPEEPDGDG
;
A
#
# COMPACT_ATOMS: atom_id res chain seq x y z
N MET A 1 12.79 20.10 -53.27
CA MET A 1 11.98 20.75 -52.22
C MET A 1 11.53 19.60 -51.37
N ASP A 2 12.18 19.48 -50.22
CA ASP A 2 11.96 18.43 -49.23
C ASP A 2 10.68 18.85 -48.49
N GLU A 3 9.58 18.14 -48.69
CA GLU A 3 8.39 18.30 -47.86
C GLU A 3 8.74 17.70 -46.49
N ALA A 4 9.13 18.57 -45.55
CA ALA A 4 9.23 18.19 -44.16
C ALA A 4 7.82 17.85 -43.67
N GLU A 5 7.57 16.56 -43.42
CA GLU A 5 6.36 16.10 -42.75
C GLU A 5 6.21 16.86 -41.42
N PRO A 6 5.01 17.35 -41.07
CA PRO A 6 4.80 18.03 -39.80
C PRO A 6 5.18 17.08 -38.66
N PRO A 7 5.74 17.57 -37.54
CA PRO A 7 5.95 16.72 -36.37
C PRO A 7 4.59 16.18 -35.96
N THR A 8 4.43 14.86 -35.98
CA THR A 8 3.32 14.21 -35.30
C THR A 8 3.46 14.56 -33.82
N ASP A 9 2.44 15.23 -33.25
CA ASP A 9 2.36 15.55 -31.82
C ASP A 9 2.20 14.28 -30.95
N ASP A 10 2.10 13.11 -31.57
CA ASP A 10 2.03 11.81 -30.91
C ASP A 10 3.38 11.41 -30.29
N PRO A 11 3.39 11.02 -29.00
CA PRO A 11 4.61 10.57 -28.34
C PRO A 11 5.15 9.29 -29.00
N GLY A 12 6.46 9.25 -29.23
CA GLY A 12 7.17 8.05 -29.68
C GLY A 12 7.24 6.96 -28.60
N PRO A 13 7.62 5.72 -28.96
CA PRO A 13 7.73 4.60 -28.02
C PRO A 13 8.67 4.88 -26.84
N GLU A 14 9.68 5.73 -27.02
CA GLU A 14 10.63 6.10 -25.98
C GLU A 14 9.99 6.85 -24.82
N ALA A 15 8.93 7.63 -25.09
CA ALA A 15 8.16 8.33 -24.06
C ALA A 15 7.41 7.33 -23.17
N PHE A 16 6.90 6.23 -23.74
CA PHE A 16 6.22 5.17 -23.00
C PHE A 16 7.21 4.30 -22.20
N VAL A 17 8.42 4.08 -22.72
CA VAL A 17 9.52 3.46 -21.96
C VAL A 17 9.86 4.32 -20.74
N GLU A 18 10.00 5.64 -20.92
CA GLU A 18 10.25 6.56 -19.81
C GLU A 18 9.11 6.56 -18.79
N TYR A 19 7.86 6.62 -19.27
CA TYR A 19 6.67 6.50 -18.44
C TYR A 19 6.71 5.25 -17.55
N CYS A 20 6.92 4.07 -18.14
CA CYS A 20 6.96 2.80 -17.41
C CYS A 20 8.08 2.79 -16.35
N ARG A 21 9.26 3.31 -16.68
CA ARG A 21 10.38 3.45 -15.71
C ARG A 21 10.02 4.39 -14.56
N THR A 22 9.33 5.49 -14.85
CA THR A 22 8.85 6.42 -13.82
C THR A 22 7.82 5.74 -12.91
N GLN A 23 6.88 4.96 -13.45
CA GLN A 23 5.92 4.21 -12.64
C GLN A 23 6.61 3.21 -11.71
N ALA A 24 7.53 2.41 -12.27
CA ALA A 24 8.29 1.43 -11.50
C ALA A 24 9.09 2.09 -10.35
N ALA A 25 9.72 3.24 -10.62
CA ALA A 25 10.46 4.00 -9.62
C ALA A 25 9.55 4.54 -8.50
N LEU A 26 8.36 5.04 -8.84
CA LEU A 26 7.41 5.57 -7.86
C LEU A 26 6.84 4.48 -6.96
N LEU A 27 6.46 3.34 -7.54
CA LEU A 27 6.00 2.18 -6.78
C LEU A 27 7.09 1.65 -5.86
N SER A 28 8.33 1.56 -6.36
CA SER A 28 9.50 1.16 -5.55
C SER A 28 9.77 2.13 -4.40
N GLY A 29 9.60 3.44 -4.61
CA GLY A 29 9.69 4.44 -3.55
C GLY A 29 8.62 4.24 -2.48
N ARG A 30 7.39 3.95 -2.90
CA ARG A 30 6.27 3.68 -1.97
C ARG A 30 6.46 2.38 -1.19
N VAL A 31 7.04 1.34 -1.79
CA VAL A 31 7.43 0.10 -1.09
C VAL A 31 8.48 0.40 -0.02
N GLN A 32 9.51 1.17 -0.33
CA GLN A 32 10.54 1.54 0.64
C GLN A 32 9.94 2.25 1.86
N GLN A 33 9.07 3.25 1.63
CA GLN A 33 8.37 3.94 2.71
C GLN A 33 7.48 3.00 3.53
N MET A 34 6.71 2.12 2.89
CA MET A 34 5.89 1.14 3.63
C MET A 34 6.74 0.15 4.42
N GLY A 35 7.97 -0.15 3.97
CA GLY A 35 8.94 -0.98 4.68
C GLY A 35 9.38 -0.32 5.99
N GLU A 36 9.79 0.95 5.92
CA GLU A 36 10.14 1.74 7.11
C GLU A 36 8.96 1.80 8.11
N GLU A 37 7.75 2.08 7.62
CA GLU A 37 6.55 2.10 8.45
C GLU A 37 6.21 0.72 9.06
N ALA A 38 6.54 -0.38 8.39
CA ALA A 38 6.32 -1.72 8.91
C ALA A 38 7.36 -2.09 9.98
N ASP A 39 8.62 -1.69 9.78
CA ASP A 39 9.70 -1.87 10.75
C ASP A 39 9.43 -1.07 12.03
N ASP A 40 8.99 0.19 11.91
CA ASP A 40 8.59 1.01 13.06
C ASP A 40 7.46 0.34 13.87
N LEU A 41 6.47 -0.25 13.19
CA LEU A 41 5.38 -0.98 13.84
C LEU A 41 5.86 -2.25 14.56
N LEU A 42 6.86 -2.94 14.00
CA LEU A 42 7.46 -4.12 14.64
C LEU A 42 8.23 -3.75 15.90
N ASP A 43 9.01 -2.66 15.85
CA ASP A 43 9.72 -2.13 17.02
C ASP A 43 8.74 -1.71 18.13
N GLU A 44 7.61 -1.09 17.77
CA GLU A 44 6.55 -0.76 18.72
C GLU A 44 5.90 -2.01 19.35
N ILE A 45 5.66 -3.07 18.56
CA ILE A 45 5.12 -4.34 19.07
C ILE A 45 6.10 -4.96 20.07
N ASP A 46 7.39 -5.00 19.75
CA ASP A 46 8.41 -5.56 20.63
C ASP A 46 8.51 -4.78 21.95
N ALA A 47 8.36 -3.46 21.90
CA ALA A 47 8.30 -2.61 23.09
C ALA A 47 7.06 -2.92 23.97
N GLU A 48 5.87 -3.02 23.37
CA GLU A 48 4.63 -3.35 24.09
C GLU A 48 4.68 -4.75 24.71
N LEU A 49 5.27 -5.73 24.02
CA LEU A 49 5.48 -7.08 24.55
C LEU A 49 6.49 -7.11 25.70
N ALA A 50 7.54 -6.30 25.62
CA ALA A 50 8.52 -6.16 26.70
C ALA A 50 7.89 -5.53 27.94
N GLU A 51 7.05 -4.50 27.77
CA GLU A 51 6.28 -3.87 28.84
C GLU A 51 5.33 -4.87 29.51
N LEU A 52 4.53 -5.60 28.71
CA LEU A 52 3.61 -6.62 29.21
C LEU A 52 4.34 -7.69 30.04
N ARG A 53 5.51 -8.12 29.56
CA ARG A 53 6.34 -9.09 30.28
C ARG A 53 6.86 -8.53 31.61
N GLY A 54 7.26 -7.25 31.63
CA GLY A 54 7.69 -6.56 32.85
C GLY A 54 6.58 -6.46 33.88
N GLU A 55 5.38 -6.06 33.46
CA GLU A 55 4.21 -5.96 34.34
C GLU A 55 3.83 -7.32 34.94
N LEU A 56 3.90 -8.40 34.15
CA LEU A 56 3.62 -9.75 34.64
C LEU A 56 4.69 -10.25 35.63
N ASP A 57 5.97 -9.91 35.42
CA ASP A 57 7.05 -10.24 36.35
C ASP A 57 6.89 -9.49 37.69
N ASP A 58 6.54 -8.20 37.64
CA ASP A 58 6.25 -7.39 38.82
C ASP A 58 5.04 -7.92 39.61
N ALA A 59 3.97 -8.31 38.89
CA ALA A 59 2.76 -8.88 39.49
C ALA A 59 3.03 -10.21 40.21
N THR A 60 3.93 -11.05 39.68
CA THR A 60 4.29 -12.34 40.28
C THR A 60 5.31 -12.19 41.42
N SER A 61 6.29 -11.29 41.27
CA SER A 61 7.32 -11.00 42.29
C SER A 61 6.76 -10.36 43.56
N GLY A 62 5.65 -9.60 43.47
CA GLY A 62 4.96 -9.01 44.61
C GLY A 62 4.29 -10.02 45.57
N THR A 63 4.24 -11.31 45.23
CA THR A 63 3.55 -12.35 46.03
C THR A 63 4.47 -13.16 46.97
N THR A 64 5.76 -12.81 47.09
CA THR A 64 6.76 -13.53 47.91
C THR A 64 6.67 -13.26 49.44
N SER A 65 5.48 -12.94 49.98
CA SER A 65 5.26 -13.01 51.43
C SER A 65 4.26 -14.12 51.74
N PRO A 66 4.62 -15.15 52.54
CA PRO A 66 3.66 -16.20 52.89
C PRO A 66 2.43 -15.56 53.57
N PRO A 67 1.20 -16.01 53.26
CA PRO A 67 0.01 -15.46 53.89
C PRO A 67 0.09 -15.71 55.39
N SER A 68 0.27 -14.64 56.17
CA SER A 68 -0.01 -14.67 57.59
C SER A 68 -1.52 -14.89 57.72
N THR A 69 -1.91 -15.96 58.42
CA THR A 69 -3.29 -16.48 58.51
C THR A 69 -4.21 -15.65 59.42
N ASP A 70 -4.11 -14.33 59.41
CA ASP A 70 -4.90 -13.45 60.29
C ASP A 70 -5.38 -12.23 59.49
N ASP A 71 -6.54 -12.37 58.84
CA ASP A 71 -7.63 -11.39 58.87
C ASP A 71 -8.78 -11.80 57.91
N PRO A 72 -10.03 -11.91 58.41
CA PRO A 72 -11.21 -12.10 57.58
C PRO A 72 -11.94 -10.77 57.37
N ASP A 73 -11.33 -9.74 56.79
CA ASP A 73 -12.11 -8.57 56.34
C ASP A 73 -11.38 -7.75 55.25
N GLY A 74 -11.92 -7.84 54.03
CA GLY A 74 -11.97 -6.73 53.09
C GLY A 74 -10.66 -6.25 52.45
N THR A 75 -10.10 -6.99 51.49
CA THR A 75 -9.59 -6.47 50.19
C THR A 75 -9.41 -7.66 49.24
N GLY A 76 -10.51 -8.09 48.61
CA GLY A 76 -10.49 -9.01 47.47
C GLY A 76 -10.09 -8.32 46.14
N PRO A 77 -10.27 -8.98 44.99
CA PRO A 77 -9.43 -9.06 43.78
C PRO A 77 -9.14 -7.79 42.95
N ALA A 78 -9.34 -6.58 43.48
CA ALA A 78 -9.28 -5.35 42.69
C ALA A 78 -7.92 -5.06 42.03
N ARG A 79 -6.79 -5.53 42.60
CA ARG A 79 -5.46 -5.38 42.00
C ARG A 79 -5.20 -6.42 40.89
N THR A 80 -5.75 -7.62 41.01
CA THR A 80 -5.63 -8.67 39.97
C THR A 80 -6.53 -8.40 38.77
N ASP A 81 -7.74 -7.86 38.97
CA ASP A 81 -8.63 -7.47 37.87
C ASP A 81 -8.03 -6.32 37.04
N ALA A 82 -7.54 -5.24 37.68
CA ALA A 82 -6.98 -4.09 36.95
C ALA A 82 -5.71 -4.42 36.14
N THR A 83 -4.83 -5.29 36.66
CA THR A 83 -3.66 -5.79 35.92
C THR A 83 -4.08 -6.72 34.77
N THR A 84 -5.16 -7.48 34.94
CA THR A 84 -5.69 -8.34 33.85
C THR A 84 -6.29 -7.49 32.73
N ASP A 85 -7.10 -6.47 33.05
CA ASP A 85 -7.66 -5.53 32.07
C ASP A 85 -6.55 -4.77 31.29
N ALA A 86 -5.48 -4.34 31.98
CA ALA A 86 -4.34 -3.68 31.34
C ALA A 86 -3.60 -4.62 30.38
N ALA A 87 -3.34 -5.85 30.81
CA ALA A 87 -2.72 -6.88 29.99
C ALA A 87 -3.56 -7.21 28.74
N GLU A 88 -4.88 -7.37 28.87
CA GLU A 88 -5.78 -7.64 27.75
C GLU A 88 -5.82 -6.46 26.75
N SER A 89 -5.78 -5.22 27.23
CA SER A 89 -5.69 -4.04 26.38
C SER A 89 -4.38 -3.99 25.58
N THR A 90 -3.26 -4.32 26.21
CA THR A 90 -1.96 -4.38 25.54
C THR A 90 -1.93 -5.50 24.49
N VAL A 91 -2.46 -6.68 24.80
CA VAL A 91 -2.56 -7.79 23.84
C VAL A 91 -3.41 -7.39 22.63
N SER A 92 -4.57 -6.76 22.83
CA SER A 92 -5.42 -6.30 21.73
C SER A 92 -4.73 -5.24 20.86
N THR A 93 -3.87 -4.41 21.46
CA THR A 93 -3.08 -3.41 20.72
C THR A 93 -2.00 -4.07 19.86
N VAL A 94 -1.26 -5.03 20.42
CA VAL A 94 -0.27 -5.83 19.69
C VAL A 94 -0.91 -6.58 18.52
N GLU A 95 -2.03 -7.27 18.73
CA GLU A 95 -2.74 -8.01 17.67
C GLU A 95 -3.17 -7.09 16.51
N ARG A 96 -3.65 -5.88 16.85
CA ARG A 96 -4.04 -4.87 15.85
C ARG A 96 -2.83 -4.40 15.04
N LYS A 97 -1.70 -4.14 15.69
CA LYS A 97 -0.46 -3.72 15.01
C LYS A 97 0.09 -4.85 14.13
N GLN A 98 0.06 -6.09 14.59
CA GLN A 98 0.46 -7.25 13.79
C GLN A 98 -0.39 -7.39 12.53
N THR A 99 -1.72 -7.26 12.66
CA THR A 99 -2.65 -7.25 11.52
C THR A 99 -2.30 -6.12 10.53
N LEU A 100 -1.94 -4.94 11.03
CA LEU A 100 -1.53 -3.82 10.19
C LEU A 100 -0.21 -4.10 9.44
N VAL A 101 0.77 -4.71 10.11
CA VAL A 101 2.04 -5.13 9.48
C VAL A 101 1.78 -6.15 8.38
N GLU A 102 0.95 -7.16 8.61
CA GLU A 102 0.59 -8.16 7.60
C GLU A 102 -0.09 -7.51 6.37
N ALA A 103 -1.03 -6.60 6.62
CA ALA A 103 -1.70 -5.84 5.55
C ALA A 103 -0.71 -4.99 4.75
N LYS A 104 0.23 -4.31 5.42
CA LYS A 104 1.31 -3.55 4.77
C LYS A 104 2.20 -4.46 3.94
N GLN A 105 2.60 -5.62 4.44
CA GLN A 105 3.43 -6.58 3.71
C GLN A 105 2.73 -7.12 2.46
N ALA A 106 1.44 -7.45 2.56
CA ALA A 106 0.65 -7.86 1.40
C ALA A 106 0.59 -6.74 0.35
N ARG A 107 0.39 -5.49 0.79
CA ARG A 107 0.40 -4.33 -0.09
C ARG A 107 1.79 -4.11 -0.73
N MET A 108 2.87 -4.20 0.02
CA MET A 108 4.23 -4.06 -0.52
C MET A 108 4.53 -5.11 -1.60
N ARG A 109 4.08 -6.36 -1.45
CA ARG A 109 4.24 -7.38 -2.50
C ARG A 109 3.51 -6.98 -3.77
N ALA A 110 2.25 -6.58 -3.66
CA ALA A 110 1.48 -6.14 -4.81
C ALA A 110 2.10 -4.92 -5.52
N PHE A 111 2.65 -3.95 -4.76
CA PHE A 111 3.37 -2.81 -5.34
C PHE A 111 4.68 -3.23 -6.03
N ASN A 112 5.43 -4.18 -5.47
CA ASN A 112 6.64 -4.71 -6.11
C ASN A 112 6.33 -5.48 -7.39
N ASP A 113 5.27 -6.30 -7.37
CA ASP A 113 4.84 -7.06 -8.56
C ASP A 113 4.46 -6.09 -9.70
N LEU A 114 3.69 -5.04 -9.40
CA LEU A 114 3.35 -4.01 -10.38
C LEU A 114 4.57 -3.21 -10.85
N ALA A 115 5.50 -2.87 -9.94
CA ALA A 115 6.73 -2.17 -10.31
C ALA A 115 7.62 -3.01 -11.23
N GLY A 116 7.73 -4.31 -10.96
CA GLY A 116 8.42 -5.27 -11.82
C GLY A 116 7.75 -5.38 -13.18
N GLY A 117 6.41 -5.47 -13.22
CA GLY A 117 5.66 -5.50 -14.47
C GLY A 117 5.89 -4.26 -15.34
N TYR A 118 5.92 -3.05 -14.76
CA TYR A 118 6.30 -1.85 -15.51
C TYR A 118 7.76 -1.85 -15.97
N ALA A 119 8.69 -2.38 -15.17
CA ALA A 119 10.08 -2.48 -15.57
C ALA A 119 10.27 -3.44 -16.75
N ASP A 120 9.64 -4.60 -16.70
CA ASP A 120 9.64 -5.60 -17.78
C ASP A 120 8.97 -5.01 -19.04
N LEU A 121 7.83 -4.34 -18.89
CA LEU A 121 7.15 -3.67 -19.99
C LEU A 121 8.02 -2.59 -20.64
N ALA A 122 8.77 -1.82 -19.85
CA ALA A 122 9.69 -0.82 -20.38
C ALA A 122 10.80 -1.44 -21.26
N GLU A 123 11.23 -2.66 -20.96
CA GLU A 123 12.18 -3.40 -21.80
C GLU A 123 11.51 -3.87 -23.09
N GLU A 124 10.28 -4.40 -23.02
CA GLU A 124 9.51 -4.81 -24.21
C GLU A 124 9.24 -3.64 -25.16
N LEU A 125 8.86 -2.49 -24.63
CA LEU A 125 8.53 -1.29 -25.41
C LEU A 125 9.75 -0.69 -26.11
N ALA A 126 10.97 -0.94 -25.61
CA ALA A 126 12.19 -0.43 -26.23
C ALA A 126 12.46 -1.05 -27.62
N ASP A 127 11.89 -2.22 -27.89
CA ASP A 127 11.98 -2.91 -29.18
C ASP A 127 10.82 -2.54 -30.14
N ILE A 128 9.80 -1.83 -29.65
CA ILE A 128 8.66 -1.37 -30.45
C ILE A 128 9.02 -0.05 -31.15
N GLY A 129 8.76 0.02 -32.45
CA GLY A 129 9.03 1.21 -33.26
C GLY A 129 7.85 2.17 -33.42
N ASP A 130 6.65 1.76 -33.02
CA ASP A 130 5.41 2.53 -33.19
C ASP A 130 4.85 3.01 -31.85
N GLY A 131 4.53 4.30 -31.77
CA GLY A 131 4.02 4.93 -30.53
C GLY A 131 2.59 4.52 -30.19
N GLY A 132 1.75 4.22 -31.18
CA GLY A 132 0.38 3.75 -30.96
C GLY A 132 0.35 2.34 -30.40
N ASP A 133 1.16 1.43 -30.96
CA ASP A 133 1.34 0.08 -30.44
C ASP A 133 1.89 0.10 -29.00
N ALA A 134 2.82 1.02 -28.71
CA ALA A 134 3.37 1.21 -27.37
C ALA A 134 2.30 1.70 -26.38
N LEU A 135 1.49 2.70 -26.76
CA LEU A 135 0.38 3.21 -25.95
C LEU A 135 -0.64 2.10 -25.64
N GLU A 136 -1.09 1.37 -26.66
CA GLU A 136 -2.07 0.29 -26.49
C GLU A 136 -1.55 -0.75 -25.51
N ARG A 137 -0.27 -1.12 -25.62
CA ARG A 137 0.34 -2.12 -24.75
C ARG A 137 0.46 -1.65 -23.30
N VAL A 138 0.76 -0.38 -23.05
CA VAL A 138 0.73 0.19 -21.69
C VAL A 138 -0.68 0.19 -21.12
N VAL A 139 -1.66 0.67 -21.88
CA VAL A 139 -3.06 0.72 -21.43
C VAL A 139 -3.59 -0.68 -21.10
N GLN A 140 -3.32 -1.67 -21.95
CA GLN A 140 -3.72 -3.06 -21.68
C GLN A 140 -3.05 -3.59 -20.42
N PHE A 141 -1.75 -3.36 -20.24
CA PHE A 141 -1.04 -3.76 -19.03
C PHE A 141 -1.68 -3.15 -17.76
N GLU A 142 -2.00 -1.86 -17.80
CA GLU A 142 -2.59 -1.15 -16.66
C GLU A 142 -3.98 -1.67 -16.32
N LEU A 143 -4.80 -1.97 -17.32
CA LEU A 143 -6.12 -2.58 -17.12
C LEU A 143 -6.01 -4.01 -16.55
N ASP A 144 -5.09 -4.82 -17.06
CA ASP A 144 -4.87 -6.20 -16.61
C ASP A 144 -4.40 -6.27 -15.15
N HIS A 145 -3.69 -5.23 -14.69
CA HIS A 145 -3.12 -5.17 -13.34
C HIS A 145 -3.89 -4.26 -12.38
N ASP A 146 -5.01 -3.68 -12.82
CA ASP A 146 -5.78 -2.70 -12.03
C ASP A 146 -4.90 -1.56 -11.50
N ALA A 147 -3.96 -1.07 -12.33
CA ALA A 147 -2.98 -0.06 -11.95
C ALA A 147 -3.57 1.22 -11.32
N PRO A 148 -4.74 1.75 -11.75
CA PRO A 148 -5.38 2.90 -11.10
C PRO A 148 -5.53 2.77 -9.57
N ALA A 149 -5.80 1.56 -9.06
CA ALA A 149 -5.97 1.31 -7.63
C ALA A 149 -4.70 1.58 -6.80
N TYR A 150 -3.53 1.62 -7.45
CA TYR A 150 -2.23 1.80 -6.81
C TYR A 150 -1.74 3.25 -6.84
N PHE A 151 -2.43 4.12 -7.59
CA PHE A 151 -2.04 5.49 -7.87
C PHE A 151 -3.16 6.50 -7.54
N PRO A 152 -3.62 6.61 -6.28
CA PRO A 152 -4.78 7.45 -5.93
C PRO A 152 -4.58 8.96 -6.14
N ASP A 153 -3.33 9.42 -6.19
CA ASP A 153 -2.98 10.84 -6.30
C ASP A 153 -2.62 11.27 -7.74
N ARG A 154 -2.76 10.36 -8.72
CA ARG A 154 -2.39 10.61 -10.11
C ARG A 154 -3.21 9.76 -11.07
N GLU A 155 -3.41 10.29 -12.26
CA GLU A 155 -4.07 9.57 -13.34
C GLU A 155 -3.08 8.63 -14.05
N THR A 156 -3.57 7.45 -14.41
CA THR A 156 -2.88 6.46 -15.26
C THR A 156 -3.27 6.62 -16.72
N LEU A 157 -2.50 6.02 -17.65
CA LEU A 157 -2.84 6.14 -19.09
C LEU A 157 -4.13 5.40 -19.42
N ALA A 158 -4.43 4.30 -18.73
CA ALA A 158 -5.72 3.61 -18.84
C ALA A 158 -6.91 4.51 -18.45
N GLU A 159 -6.77 5.34 -17.41
CA GLU A 159 -7.79 6.32 -17.02
C GLU A 159 -7.93 7.42 -18.07
N THR A 160 -6.82 8.03 -18.51
CA THR A 160 -6.82 9.09 -19.52
C THR A 160 -7.50 8.64 -20.82
N VAL A 161 -7.21 7.42 -21.30
CA VAL A 161 -7.81 6.87 -22.53
C VAL A 161 -9.31 6.58 -22.34
N ALA A 162 -9.72 6.08 -21.17
CA ALA A 162 -11.13 5.84 -20.88
C ALA A 162 -11.95 7.14 -20.88
N GLU A 163 -11.39 8.23 -20.35
CA GLU A 163 -12.04 9.56 -20.32
C GLU A 163 -12.14 10.17 -21.71
N GLY A 164 -11.06 10.14 -22.51
CA GLY A 164 -11.06 10.65 -23.89
C GLY A 164 -12.03 9.92 -24.83
N THR A 165 -12.41 8.68 -24.52
CA THR A 165 -13.40 7.92 -25.29
C THR A 165 -14.85 8.23 -24.85
N GLY A 166 -15.03 8.93 -23.73
CA GLY A 166 -16.34 9.27 -23.15
C GLY A 166 -16.93 10.63 -23.57
N GLU A 167 -16.14 11.50 -24.22
CA GLU A 167 -16.53 12.89 -24.54
C GLU A 167 -17.06 13.09 -25.98
N ASP A 168 -17.11 12.04 -26.82
CA ASP A 168 -17.62 12.10 -28.21
C ASP A 168 -19.03 11.49 -28.34
N GLN A 169 -19.96 11.90 -27.46
CA GLN A 169 -21.39 11.68 -27.68
C GLN A 169 -21.97 12.91 -28.38
N PRO A 170 -22.20 12.87 -29.71
CA PRO A 170 -22.86 13.96 -30.41
C PRO A 170 -24.27 14.14 -29.84
N GLU A 171 -24.58 15.32 -29.32
CA GLU A 171 -25.94 15.73 -29.03
C GLU A 171 -26.77 15.55 -30.32
N GLU A 172 -27.74 14.64 -30.29
CA GLU A 172 -28.60 14.40 -31.44
C GLU A 172 -29.26 15.73 -31.85
N PRO A 173 -29.23 16.13 -33.13
CA PRO A 173 -29.90 17.35 -33.54
C PRO A 173 -31.41 17.14 -33.37
N ASP A 174 -32.01 17.88 -32.44
CA ASP A 174 -33.46 18.03 -32.32
C ASP A 174 -34.02 18.43 -33.69
N GLY A 175 -34.59 17.44 -34.38
CA GLY A 175 -35.34 17.66 -35.59
C GLY A 175 -36.66 18.34 -35.24
N ASP A 176 -36.77 19.64 -35.50
CA ASP A 176 -38.06 20.33 -35.56
C ASP A 176 -38.46 20.54 -37.03
N GLY A 177 -39.70 20.14 -37.34
CA GLY A 177 -40.25 20.00 -38.69
C GLY A 177 -41.02 21.19 -39.23
#